data_AF-A0A8T3VP29-F1
#
_entry.id   AF-A0A8T3VP29-F1
#
_cell.length_a   1.000
_cell.length_b   1.000
_cell.length_c   1.000
_cell.angle_alpha   90.00
_cell.angle_beta   90.00
_cell.angle_gamma   90.00
#
_symmetry.space_group_name_H-M   'P 1'
#
loop_
_entity.id
_entity.type
_entity.pdbx_description
1 polymer ?
#
loop_
_entity_poly.entity_id
_entity_poly.type
_entity_poly.pdbx_seq_one_letter_code
_entity_poly.pdbx_strand_id
1 'polypeptide(L)'
;MAKKNTYLAMILSAIFPSLGLAYDGEMKKFICYFILGIIFLGLWIHFGMPLDAEVDNTGYCCYLAYIIVWIFSLYDTLRTTIDINRGN
;
A
#
# COMPACT_ATOMS: atom_id res chain seq x y z
N MET A 1 -24.48 -7.69 4.46
CA MET A 1 -23.52 -6.64 4.82
C MET A 1 -23.93 -5.34 4.15
N ALA A 2 -23.75 -4.19 4.79
CA ALA A 2 -23.98 -2.90 4.13
C ALA A 2 -22.95 -2.69 3.01
N LYS A 3 -23.35 -2.11 1.88
CA LYS A 3 -22.43 -1.78 0.79
C LYS A 3 -21.37 -0.78 1.28
N LYS A 4 -20.11 -1.05 0.97
CA LYS A 4 -18.96 -0.18 1.26
C LYS A 4 -18.81 0.88 0.17
N ASN A 5 -18.37 2.07 0.56
CA ASN A 5 -18.11 3.14 -0.41
C ASN A 5 -16.73 2.94 -1.06
N THR A 6 -16.72 2.51 -2.32
CA THR A 6 -15.49 2.25 -3.10
C THR A 6 -14.60 3.48 -3.23
N TYR A 7 -15.17 4.68 -3.44
CA TYR A 7 -14.38 5.89 -3.55
C TYR A 7 -13.67 6.21 -2.24
N LEU A 8 -14.35 6.05 -1.11
CA LEU A 8 -13.74 6.28 0.20
C LEU A 8 -12.62 5.27 0.47
N ALA A 9 -12.82 3.98 0.20
CA ALA A 9 -11.79 2.95 0.37
C ALA A 9 -10.53 3.25 -0.47
N MET A 10 -10.73 3.71 -1.71
CA MET A 10 -9.64 4.12 -2.60
C MET A 10 -8.90 5.37 -2.10
N ILE A 11 -9.62 6.41 -1.67
CA ILE A 11 -9.02 7.64 -1.11
C ILE A 11 -8.18 7.30 0.11
N LEU A 12 -8.69 6.47 1.03
CA LEU A 12 -7.94 6.03 2.21
C LEU A 12 -6.66 5.30 1.81
N SER A 13 -6.73 4.40 0.83
CA SER A 13 -5.57 3.66 0.33
C SER A 13 -4.56 4.52 -0.45
N ALA A 14 -5.01 5.64 -1.03
CA ALA A 14 -4.18 6.57 -1.76
C ALA A 14 -3.43 7.54 -0.83
N ILE A 15 -4.03 7.90 0.31
CA ILE A 15 -3.36 8.68 1.36
C ILE A 15 -2.34 7.80 2.08
N PHE A 16 -2.72 6.55 2.36
CA PHE A 16 -1.89 5.62 3.09
C PHE A 16 -2.07 4.20 2.55
N PRO A 17 -0.99 3.49 2.20
CA PRO A 17 -1.10 2.16 1.62
C PRO A 17 -2.04 1.27 2.45
N SER A 18 -3.00 0.64 1.77
CA SER A 18 -3.87 -0.40 2.33
C SER A 18 -4.91 0.04 3.37
N LEU A 19 -5.02 1.33 3.67
CA LEU A 19 -5.95 1.83 4.70
C LEU A 19 -7.43 1.59 4.29
N GLY A 20 -7.72 1.53 2.99
CA GLY A 20 -9.03 1.11 2.48
C GLY A 20 -9.37 -0.35 2.78
N LEU A 21 -8.39 -1.26 2.80
CA LEU A 21 -8.61 -2.66 3.19
C LEU A 21 -8.99 -2.76 4.67
N ALA A 22 -8.40 -1.93 5.54
CA ALA A 22 -8.80 -1.84 6.94
C ALA A 22 -10.23 -1.30 7.10
N TYR A 23 -10.62 -0.28 6.31
CA TYR A 23 -11.99 0.23 6.25
C TYR A 23 -13.00 -0.84 5.81
N ASP A 24 -12.62 -1.68 4.86
CA ASP A 24 -13.43 -2.80 4.38
C ASP A 24 -13.51 -3.97 5.38
N GLY A 25 -12.62 -4.00 6.39
CA GLY A 25 -12.55 -5.05 7.42
C GLY A 25 -11.54 -6.16 7.11
N GLU A 26 -10.83 -6.07 5.98
CA GLU A 26 -9.84 -7.04 5.51
C GLU A 26 -8.46 -6.84 6.17
N MET A 27 -8.43 -7.08 7.48
CA MET A 27 -7.26 -6.80 8.33
C MET A 27 -6.02 -7.61 7.96
N LYS A 28 -6.18 -8.85 7.48
CA LYS A 28 -5.02 -9.69 7.09
C LYS A 28 -4.28 -9.10 5.90
N LYS A 29 -5.02 -8.64 4.87
CA LYS A 29 -4.44 -8.00 3.69
C LYS A 29 -3.82 -6.66 4.07
N PHE A 30 -4.51 -5.86 4.88
CA PHE A 30 -3.97 -4.60 5.42
C PHE A 30 -2.60 -4.80 6.09
N ILE A 31 -2.50 -5.73 7.04
CA ILE A 31 -1.25 -5.99 7.78
C ILE A 31 -0.14 -6.45 6.83
N CYS A 32 -0.44 -7.32 5.86
CA CYS A 32 0.55 -7.81 4.91
C CYS A 32 1.20 -6.68 4.10
N TYR A 33 0.37 -5.85 3.45
CA TYR A 33 0.88 -4.72 2.67
C TYR A 33 1.50 -3.63 3.54
N PHE A 34 0.98 -3.40 4.74
CA PHE A 34 1.55 -2.46 5.69
C PHE A 34 2.98 -2.85 6.07
N ILE A 35 3.22 -4.13 6.41
CA ILE A 35 4.54 -4.65 6.73
C ILE A 35 5.47 -4.53 5.52
N LEU A 36 5.02 -4.94 4.33
CA LEU A 36 5.82 -4.80 3.11
C LEU A 36 6.17 -3.35 2.80
N GLY A 37 5.21 -2.44 2.96
CA GLY A 37 5.43 -1.00 2.79
C GLY A 37 6.47 -0.46 3.77
N ILE A 38 6.40 -0.83 5.05
CA ILE A 38 7.40 -0.44 6.06
C ILE A 38 8.78 -0.98 5.71
N ILE A 39 8.88 -2.23 5.26
CA ILE A 39 10.16 -2.84 4.89
C ILE A 39 10.81 -2.04 3.75
N PHE A 40 10.09 -1.81 2.64
CA PHE A 40 10.67 -1.08 1.51
C PHE A 40 10.91 0.40 1.79
N LEU A 41 10.05 1.04 2.59
CA LEU A 41 10.27 2.41 3.05
C LEU A 41 11.53 2.50 3.93
N GLY A 42 11.71 1.58 4.88
CA GLY A 42 12.89 1.52 5.73
C GLY A 42 14.17 1.27 4.94
N LEU A 43 14.13 0.36 3.97
CA LEU A 43 15.25 0.10 3.06
C LEU A 43 15.56 1.33 2.20
N TRP A 44 14.54 2.04 1.70
CA TRP A 44 14.74 3.27 0.95
C TRP A 44 15.36 4.38 1.80
N ILE A 45 14.94 4.54 3.05
CA ILE A 45 15.55 5.51 3.98
C ILE A 45 17.01 5.13 4.24
N HIS A 46 17.31 3.85 4.44
CA HIS A 46 18.66 3.38 4.75
C HIS A 46 19.63 3.51 3.56
N PHE A 47 19.20 3.13 2.36
CA PHE A 47 20.06 3.08 1.16
C PHE A 47 19.93 4.29 0.23
N GLY A 48 18.80 5.02 0.28
CA GLY A 48 18.44 6.08 -0.67
C GLY A 48 18.44 7.50 -0.12
N MET A 49 18.56 7.69 1.20
CA MET A 49 18.72 9.01 1.84
C MET A 49 20.00 9.20 2.69
N PRO A 50 21.19 8.62 2.38
CA PRO A 50 22.39 9.04 3.09
C PRO A 50 22.66 10.54 2.83
N LEU A 51 22.98 11.28 3.89
CA LEU A 51 23.22 12.74 3.88
C LEU A 51 24.30 13.20 2.88
N ASP A 52 25.16 12.29 2.43
CA ASP A 52 26.31 12.58 1.56
C ASP A 52 26.33 11.77 0.24
N ALA A 53 25.26 11.05 -0.12
CA ALA A 53 25.31 10.11 -1.25
C ALA A 53 24.51 10.58 -2.47
N GLU A 54 25.15 10.46 -3.65
CA GLU A 54 24.42 10.23 -4.90
C GLU A 54 23.46 9.06 -4.68
N VAL A 55 22.21 9.19 -5.14
CA VAL A 55 21.21 8.13 -4.98
C VAL A 55 21.73 6.86 -5.65
N ASP A 56 22.20 5.91 -4.83
CA ASP A 56 22.68 4.63 -5.33
C ASP A 56 21.51 3.88 -5.99
N ASN A 57 21.83 3.09 -7.02
CA ASN A 57 20.88 2.25 -7.74
C ASN A 57 20.07 1.38 -6.76
N THR A 58 20.67 0.97 -5.64
CA THR A 58 20.01 0.22 -4.56
C THR A 58 18.87 1.02 -3.93
N GLY A 59 19.12 2.28 -3.54
CA GLY A 59 18.11 3.16 -2.95
C GLY A 59 16.95 3.43 -3.92
N TYR A 60 17.26 3.65 -5.20
CA TYR A 60 16.25 3.84 -6.23
C TYR A 60 15.38 2.58 -6.44
N CYS A 61 15.99 1.40 -6.45
CA CYS A 61 15.28 0.11 -6.52
C CYS A 61 14.33 -0.09 -5.32
N CYS A 62 14.77 0.26 -4.10
CA CYS A 62 13.93 0.17 -2.90
C CYS A 62 12.73 1.12 -2.96
N TYR A 63 12.93 2.35 -3.46
CA TYR A 63 11.84 3.30 -3.69
C TYR A 63 10.84 2.77 -4.71
N LEU A 64 11.31 2.25 -5.85
CA LEU A 64 10.46 1.65 -6.87
C LEU A 64 9.65 0.48 -6.32
N ALA A 65 10.27 -0.40 -5.54
CA ALA A 65 9.57 -1.50 -4.88
C ALA A 65 8.49 -1.00 -3.91
N TYR A 66 8.75 0.05 -3.14
CA TYR A 66 7.76 0.70 -2.29
C TYR A 66 6.56 1.23 -3.11
N ILE A 67 6.82 1.96 -4.21
CA ILE A 67 5.77 2.45 -5.10
C ILE A 67 4.96 1.30 -5.71
N ILE A 68 5.62 0.23 -6.15
CA ILE A 68 4.96 -0.97 -6.69
C ILE A 68 4.01 -1.57 -5.63
N VAL A 69 4.49 -1.78 -4.40
CA VAL A 69 3.66 -2.29 -3.30
C VAL A 69 2.45 -1.40 -3.05
N TRP A 70 2.62 -0.08 -3.11
CA TRP A 70 1.52 0.87 -2.94
C TRP A 70 0.47 0.75 -4.05
N ILE A 71 0.89 0.66 -5.31
CA ILE A 71 -0.02 0.49 -6.46
C ILE A 71 -0.77 -0.85 -6.37
N PHE A 72 -0.07 -1.94 -6.03
CA PHE A 72 -0.71 -3.24 -5.83
C PHE A 72 -1.73 -3.21 -4.69
N SER A 73 -1.41 -2.52 -3.60
CA SER A 73 -2.37 -2.32 -2.52
C SER A 73 -3.60 -1.55 -2.97
N LEU A 74 -3.45 -0.49 -3.78
CA LEU A 74 -4.58 0.27 -4.31
C LEU A 74 -5.49 -0.60 -5.18
N TYR A 75 -4.88 -1.41 -6.05
CA TYR A 75 -5.59 -2.36 -6.89
C TYR A 75 -6.33 -3.41 -6.06
N ASP A 76 -5.68 -3.99 -5.04
CA ASP A 76 -6.32 -5.00 -4.19
C ASP A 76 -7.42 -4.39 -3.32
N THR A 77 -7.29 -3.15 -2.84
CA THR A 77 -8.40 -2.41 -2.21
C THR A 77 -9.59 -2.34 -3.17
N LEU A 78 -9.39 -1.83 -4.39
CA LEU A 78 -10.47 -1.67 -5.37
C LEU A 78 -11.20 -2.99 -5.61
N ARG A 79 -10.44 -4.04 -5.89
CA ARG A 79 -10.98 -5.37 -6.16
C ARG A 79 -11.75 -5.91 -4.95
N THR A 80 -11.15 -5.82 -3.76
CA THR A 80 -11.74 -6.29 -2.51
C THR A 80 -13.05 -5.56 -2.20
N THR A 81 -13.09 -4.22 -2.32
CA THR A 81 -14.33 -3.48 -2.08
C THR A 81 -15.43 -3.85 -3.07
N ILE A 82 -15.07 -4.09 -4.34
CA ILE A 82 -16.03 -4.55 -5.37
C ILE A 82 -16.55 -5.94 -5.04
N ASP A 83 -15.68 -6.87 -4.64
CA ASP A 83 -16.05 -8.24 -4.29
C ASP A 83 -16.99 -8.27 -3.07
N ILE A 84 -16.68 -7.50 -2.01
CA ILE A 84 -17.56 -7.33 -0.84
C ILE A 84 -18.92 -6.75 -1.25
N ASN A 85 -18.94 -5.75 -2.14
CA ASN A 85 -20.17 -5.14 -2.64
C ASN A 85 -21.00 -6.08 -3.53
N ARG A 86 -20.37 -7.09 -4.12
CA ARG A 86 -21.02 -8.18 -4.87
C ARG A 86 -21.47 -9.33 -3.97
N GLY A 87 -21.06 -9.34 -2.70
CA GLY A 87 -21.39 -10.39 -1.74
C GLY A 87 -20.51 -11.64 -1.84
N ASN A 88 -19.32 -11.49 -2.42
CA ASN A 88 -18.30 -12.54 -2.47
C ASN A 88 -17.44 -12.57 -1.21
#